data_AF-A0A6L5T9Q6-F1
#
_entry.id   AF-A0A6L5T9Q6-F1
#
_cell.length_a   1.000
_cell.length_b   1.000
_cell.length_c   1.000
_cell.angle_alpha   90.00
_cell.angle_beta   90.00
_cell.angle_gamma   90.00
#
_symmetry.space_group_name_H-M   'P 1'
#
loop_
_entity.id
_entity.type
_entity.pdbx_description
1 polymer ?
#
loop_
_entity_poly.entity_id
_entity_poly.type
_entity_poly.pdbx_seq_one_letter_code
_entity_poly.pdbx_strand_id
1 'polypeptide(L)'
;MGGRGSESGLSFSIPSGGHNFTNYSLSEQLPKNSKEALGHKGKQHSIAAALKTVNPNRNPAYSEYSENCQRCVVAYELQRRGYNVEAQPTYDGDKWSASHKVGNMFMDRWRGAFRHAKSVAVGSPSGEKVLKNIAAEMKSYGPGARAVVSINYKGRGHGGHVFNVENVGGKVQYVDAQTGNRYNQASMRNLFKITNNKDTTLTRTDNLRISERSKEFVWQRDRNKRK
;
A
#
# COMPACT_ATOMS: atom_id res chain seq x y z
N MET A 1 -12.69 -19.18 -36.99
CA MET A 1 -13.20 -17.95 -36.36
C MET A 1 -13.47 -18.28 -34.90
N GLY A 2 -12.69 -17.89 -33.90
CA GLY A 2 -12.06 -16.60 -33.66
C GLY A 2 -12.86 -15.85 -32.58
N GLY A 3 -12.80 -16.31 -31.33
CA GLY A 3 -13.48 -15.67 -30.19
C GLY A 3 -12.53 -15.56 -29.00
N ARG A 4 -11.73 -14.49 -28.98
CA ARG A 4 -10.78 -14.16 -27.91
C ARG A 4 -11.55 -13.71 -26.68
N GLY A 5 -11.30 -14.37 -25.55
CA GLY A 5 -11.71 -13.91 -24.24
C GLY A 5 -11.09 -12.54 -23.95
N SER A 6 -11.90 -11.63 -23.46
CA SER A 6 -11.50 -10.32 -22.96
C SER A 6 -10.69 -10.49 -21.67
N GLU A 7 -9.37 -10.58 -21.80
CA GLU A 7 -8.47 -10.31 -20.68
C GLU A 7 -8.61 -8.83 -20.33
N SER A 8 -9.33 -8.55 -19.24
CA SER A 8 -9.34 -7.24 -18.58
C SER A 8 -7.94 -7.00 -17.98
N GLY A 9 -7.04 -6.58 -18.86
CA GLY A 9 -5.68 -6.18 -18.51
C GLY A 9 -5.74 -4.93 -17.65
N LEU A 10 -5.66 -5.10 -16.33
CA LEU A 10 -5.21 -4.02 -15.44
C LEU A 10 -3.84 -3.56 -15.95
N SER A 11 -3.80 -2.39 -16.60
CA SER A 11 -2.59 -1.76 -17.05
C SER A 11 -1.84 -1.22 -15.83
N PHE A 12 -0.72 -1.88 -15.51
CA PHE A 12 0.23 -1.34 -14.55
C PHE A 12 1.06 -0.28 -15.27
N SER A 13 0.57 0.96 -15.28
CA SER A 13 1.35 2.09 -15.77
C SER A 13 2.45 2.37 -14.75
N ILE A 14 3.70 2.17 -15.17
CA ILE A 14 4.84 2.77 -14.46
C ILE A 14 4.63 4.28 -14.56
N PRO A 15 4.66 5.06 -13.46
CA PRO A 15 4.62 6.51 -13.55
C PRO A 15 5.79 6.98 -14.42
N SER A 16 5.50 7.34 -15.67
CA SER A 16 6.46 7.89 -16.63
C SER A 16 5.99 9.31 -16.94
N GLY A 17 6.26 10.22 -16.02
CA GLY A 17 5.91 11.63 -16.11
C GLY A 17 6.58 12.39 -14.98
N GLY A 18 6.86 13.68 -15.18
CA GLY A 18 7.27 14.55 -14.09
C GLY A 18 6.19 14.59 -13.01
N HIS A 19 6.59 14.64 -11.74
CA HIS A 19 5.65 14.71 -10.62
C HIS A 19 4.79 15.98 -10.78
N ASN A 20 3.47 15.80 -10.85
CA ASN A 20 2.52 16.89 -11.06
C ASN A 20 1.75 17.14 -9.77
N PHE A 21 2.33 17.98 -8.91
CA PHE A 21 1.68 18.42 -7.68
C PHE A 21 0.87 19.69 -7.94
N THR A 22 -0.33 19.75 -7.41
CA THR A 22 -1.05 21.00 -7.21
C THR A 22 -0.36 21.80 -6.10
N ASN A 23 -0.51 23.13 -6.14
CA ASN A 23 -0.05 24.03 -5.07
C ASN A 23 -0.75 23.78 -3.70
N TYR A 24 -1.68 22.82 -3.60
CA TYR A 24 -2.58 22.62 -2.47
C TYR A 24 -2.22 21.44 -1.55
N SER A 25 -1.11 20.75 -1.78
CA SER A 25 -0.83 19.46 -1.12
C SER A 25 -0.63 19.50 0.41
N LEU A 26 -0.44 20.69 1.02
CA LEU A 26 -0.18 20.86 2.46
C LEU A 26 -1.05 21.91 3.17
N SER A 27 -2.10 22.42 2.52
CA SER A 27 -2.98 23.42 3.17
C SER A 27 -3.71 22.88 4.42
N GLU A 28 -3.72 21.56 4.61
CA GLU A 28 -4.26 20.91 5.79
C GLU A 28 -3.14 20.59 6.79
N GLN A 29 -3.22 21.20 7.98
CA GLN A 29 -2.28 20.91 9.07
C GLN A 29 -2.31 19.42 9.42
N LEU A 30 -1.13 18.79 9.45
CA LEU A 30 -0.97 17.40 9.90
C LEU A 30 -1.56 17.21 11.31
N PRO A 31 -2.15 16.05 11.62
CA PRO A 31 -2.59 15.75 12.97
C PRO A 31 -1.44 15.87 13.99
N LYS A 32 -1.70 16.43 15.17
CA LYS A 32 -0.66 16.71 16.18
C LYS A 32 -0.05 15.42 16.72
N ASN A 33 -0.85 14.36 16.83
CA ASN A 33 -0.46 13.05 17.39
C ASN A 33 -1.26 11.90 16.77
N SER A 34 -0.87 10.66 17.07
CA SER A 34 -1.55 9.47 16.55
C SER A 34 -3.02 9.37 16.98
N LYS A 35 -3.37 9.79 18.19
CA LYS A 35 -4.75 9.78 18.69
C LYS A 35 -5.67 10.66 17.85
N GLU A 36 -5.21 11.85 17.49
CA GLU A 36 -5.93 12.76 16.60
C GLU A 36 -6.02 12.20 15.17
N ALA A 37 -4.97 11.59 14.66
CA ALA A 37 -4.98 11.00 13.32
C ALA A 37 -5.95 9.81 13.20
N LEU A 38 -6.01 8.97 14.23
CA LEU A 38 -6.76 7.71 14.22
C LEU A 38 -8.22 7.86 14.64
N GLY A 39 -8.50 8.78 15.57
CA GLY A 39 -9.82 8.90 16.19
C GLY A 39 -10.22 7.66 17.00
N HIS A 40 -11.53 7.44 17.09
CA HIS A 40 -12.08 6.28 17.80
C HIS A 40 -12.02 5.02 16.95
N LYS A 41 -11.72 3.89 17.61
CA LYS A 41 -11.75 2.57 16.99
C LYS A 41 -13.19 2.05 16.97
N GLY A 42 -13.72 1.83 15.79
CA GLY A 42 -15.04 1.23 15.55
C GLY A 42 -14.93 -0.18 14.97
N LYS A 43 -15.91 -0.52 14.13
CA LYS A 43 -15.98 -1.81 13.44
C LYS A 43 -14.94 -1.88 12.31
N GLN A 44 -14.32 -3.05 12.15
CA GLN A 44 -13.42 -3.30 11.03
C GLN A 44 -14.15 -3.10 9.69
N HIS A 45 -13.51 -2.40 8.76
CA HIS A 45 -13.99 -2.32 7.40
C HIS A 45 -13.79 -3.68 6.71
N SER A 46 -14.63 -4.02 5.73
CA SER A 46 -14.35 -5.15 4.83
C SER A 46 -13.29 -4.73 3.79
N ILE A 47 -12.67 -5.70 3.09
CA ILE A 47 -11.76 -5.38 1.95
C ILE A 47 -12.47 -4.44 0.97
N ALA A 48 -13.72 -4.76 0.61
CA ALA A 48 -14.47 -4.00 -0.38
C ALA A 48 -14.82 -2.57 0.10
N ALA A 49 -15.16 -2.42 1.38
CA ALA A 49 -15.39 -1.09 1.95
C ALA A 49 -14.10 -0.27 2.01
N ALA A 50 -12.98 -0.91 2.38
CA ALA A 50 -11.70 -0.23 2.48
C ALA A 50 -11.18 0.24 1.12
N LEU A 51 -11.27 -0.61 0.09
CA LEU A 51 -10.88 -0.24 -1.27
C LEU A 51 -11.62 0.99 -1.83
N LYS A 52 -12.85 1.25 -1.38
CA LYS A 52 -13.62 2.43 -1.80
C LYS A 52 -13.24 3.70 -1.05
N THR A 53 -12.57 3.60 0.10
CA THR A 53 -12.52 4.69 1.07
C THR A 53 -11.12 5.03 1.57
N VAL A 54 -10.11 4.21 1.25
CA VAL A 54 -8.73 4.47 1.63
C VAL A 54 -8.17 5.71 0.95
N ASN A 55 -8.45 5.90 -0.34
CA ASN A 55 -7.86 6.96 -1.15
C ASN A 55 -8.93 7.71 -1.97
N PRO A 56 -9.90 8.37 -1.31
CA PRO A 56 -11.09 8.92 -1.97
C PRO A 56 -10.78 10.06 -2.94
N ASN A 57 -9.66 10.75 -2.75
CA ASN A 57 -9.25 11.90 -3.55
C ASN A 57 -8.31 11.50 -4.71
N ARG A 58 -8.17 10.20 -5.02
CA ARG A 58 -7.28 9.74 -6.10
C ARG A 58 -7.71 10.32 -7.43
N ASN A 59 -6.83 11.12 -8.00
CA ASN A 59 -6.91 11.57 -9.38
C ASN A 59 -5.59 11.21 -10.09
N PRO A 60 -5.60 10.35 -11.12
CA PRO A 60 -4.40 10.00 -11.88
C PRO A 60 -3.69 11.19 -12.55
N ALA A 61 -4.36 12.34 -12.69
CA ALA A 61 -3.77 13.56 -13.25
C ALA A 61 -2.79 14.27 -12.28
N TYR A 62 -2.85 13.97 -10.98
CA TYR A 62 -2.08 14.66 -9.93
C TYR A 62 -1.37 13.67 -9.00
N SER A 63 -0.12 13.97 -8.64
CA SER A 63 0.76 13.06 -7.90
C SER A 63 0.33 12.86 -6.44
N GLU A 64 -0.35 13.82 -5.82
CA GLU A 64 -0.69 13.82 -4.39
C GLU A 64 -1.38 12.56 -3.92
N TYR A 65 -2.35 12.07 -4.68
CA TYR A 65 -3.12 10.88 -4.33
C TYR A 65 -2.92 9.73 -5.33
N SER A 66 -2.07 9.92 -6.34
CA SER A 66 -1.69 8.85 -7.28
C SER A 66 -0.29 8.29 -7.03
N GLU A 67 0.53 8.94 -6.20
CA GLU A 67 1.87 8.52 -5.79
C GLU A 67 2.01 8.33 -4.27
N ASN A 68 0.89 8.28 -3.54
CA ASN A 68 0.84 8.11 -2.07
C ASN A 68 0.65 6.65 -1.61
N CYS A 69 1.16 5.65 -2.34
CA CYS A 69 0.90 4.23 -2.03
C CYS A 69 1.34 3.86 -0.59
N GLN A 70 2.41 4.50 -0.11
CA GLN A 70 2.94 4.43 1.26
C GLN A 70 1.90 4.86 2.33
N ARG A 71 1.07 5.85 2.02
CA ARG A 71 -0.04 6.34 2.86
C ARG A 71 -1.21 5.37 2.81
N CYS A 72 -1.54 4.90 1.60
CA CYS A 72 -2.65 4.00 1.33
C CYS A 72 -2.51 2.66 2.06
N VAL A 73 -1.33 2.04 2.06
CA VAL A 73 -1.14 0.74 2.74
C VAL A 73 -1.31 0.83 4.26
N VAL A 74 -0.97 1.98 4.86
CA VAL A 74 -1.15 2.25 6.29
C VAL A 74 -2.63 2.51 6.58
N ALA A 75 -3.29 3.37 5.79
CA ALA A 75 -4.72 3.64 5.92
C ALA A 75 -5.57 2.37 5.78
N TYR A 76 -5.25 1.52 4.80
CA TYR A 76 -5.92 0.24 4.61
C TYR A 76 -5.79 -0.64 5.85
N GLU A 77 -4.57 -0.86 6.33
CA GLU A 77 -4.33 -1.68 7.53
C GLU A 77 -5.10 -1.15 8.75
N LEU A 78 -5.17 0.17 8.93
CA LEU A 78 -5.89 0.81 10.03
C LEU A 78 -7.41 0.69 9.89
N GLN A 79 -7.96 0.86 8.69
CA GLN A 79 -9.38 0.58 8.43
C GLN A 79 -9.74 -0.87 8.70
N ARG A 80 -8.85 -1.80 8.33
CA ARG A 80 -9.02 -3.22 8.63
C ARG A 80 -8.90 -3.54 10.12
N ARG A 81 -8.33 -2.65 10.94
CA ARG A 81 -8.38 -2.69 12.42
C ARG A 81 -9.62 -1.99 13.01
N GLY A 82 -10.39 -1.26 12.21
CA GLY A 82 -11.59 -0.55 12.63
C GLY A 82 -11.44 0.96 12.85
N TYR A 83 -10.35 1.57 12.40
CA TYR A 83 -10.21 3.03 12.42
C TYR A 83 -10.84 3.64 11.18
N ASN A 84 -11.71 4.65 11.34
CA ASN A 84 -12.31 5.36 10.22
C ASN A 84 -11.35 6.45 9.69
N VAL A 85 -10.31 6.02 9.00
CA VAL A 85 -9.22 6.87 8.48
C VAL A 85 -9.07 6.76 6.97
N GLU A 86 -8.53 7.78 6.33
CA GLU A 86 -8.12 7.74 4.92
C GLU A 86 -6.66 8.18 4.78
N ALA A 87 -6.08 7.88 3.62
CA ALA A 87 -4.69 8.17 3.31
C ALA A 87 -4.49 9.68 3.14
N GLN A 88 -3.42 10.21 3.74
CA GLN A 88 -2.96 11.55 3.42
C GLN A 88 -2.40 11.59 1.98
N PRO A 89 -2.30 12.78 1.37
CA PRO A 89 -1.54 12.97 0.14
C PRO A 89 -0.04 12.76 0.37
N THR A 90 0.69 12.62 -0.73
CA THR A 90 2.12 12.93 -0.82
C THR A 90 2.28 14.33 -1.42
N TYR A 91 3.46 14.92 -1.30
CA TYR A 91 3.77 16.26 -1.81
C TYR A 91 5.23 16.36 -2.26
N ASP A 92 5.58 17.42 -2.97
CA ASP A 92 6.97 17.64 -3.37
C ASP A 92 7.87 17.84 -2.14
N GLY A 93 8.99 17.13 -2.10
CA GLY A 93 9.84 17.05 -0.91
C GLY A 93 9.28 16.21 0.24
N ASP A 94 8.18 15.45 0.04
CA ASP A 94 7.67 14.52 1.06
C ASP A 94 8.72 13.45 1.37
N LYS A 95 9.20 13.49 2.61
CA LYS A 95 10.20 12.58 3.12
C LYS A 95 9.63 11.19 3.39
N TRP A 96 8.32 11.00 3.39
CA TRP A 96 7.65 9.77 3.79
C TRP A 96 7.32 8.84 2.63
N SER A 97 7.28 9.37 1.40
CA SER A 97 7.23 8.59 0.16
C SER A 97 8.56 7.89 -0.13
N ALA A 98 9.65 8.36 0.49
CA ALA A 98 11.00 7.83 0.29
C ALA A 98 11.22 6.46 0.95
N SER A 99 11.95 5.60 0.25
CA SER A 99 12.59 4.39 0.78
C SER A 99 14.09 4.63 0.91
N HIS A 100 14.74 4.01 1.89
CA HIS A 100 16.20 4.04 2.01
C HIS A 100 16.75 2.61 1.99
N LYS A 101 17.95 2.40 1.45
CA LYS A 101 18.54 1.06 1.35
C LYS A 101 19.37 0.77 2.60
N VAL A 102 19.17 -0.40 3.21
CA VAL A 102 19.99 -0.94 4.31
C VAL A 102 20.49 -2.32 3.87
N GLY A 103 21.79 -2.43 3.59
CA GLY A 103 22.37 -3.62 2.95
C GLY A 103 21.71 -3.87 1.58
N ASN A 104 21.13 -5.05 1.38
CA ASN A 104 20.39 -5.42 0.16
C ASN A 104 18.87 -5.18 0.26
N MET A 105 18.37 -4.58 1.33
CA MET A 105 16.93 -4.40 1.55
C MET A 105 16.52 -2.93 1.41
N PHE A 106 15.40 -2.69 0.74
CA PHE A 106 14.73 -1.40 0.76
C PHE A 106 13.89 -1.28 2.02
N MET A 107 14.18 -0.24 2.78
CA MET A 107 13.54 0.10 4.04
C MET A 107 12.57 1.25 3.81
N ASP A 108 11.32 0.89 3.54
CA ASP A 108 10.26 1.88 3.33
C ASP A 108 9.91 2.59 4.64
N ARG A 109 9.74 3.92 4.57
CA ARG A 109 9.43 4.76 5.73
C ARG A 109 8.01 4.56 6.26
N TRP A 110 7.08 4.04 5.45
CA TRP A 110 5.71 3.70 5.87
C TRP A 110 5.65 2.74 7.05
N ARG A 111 6.63 1.82 7.13
CA ARG A 111 6.76 0.85 8.23
C ARG A 111 6.89 1.54 9.58
N GLY A 112 7.39 2.77 9.59
CA GLY A 112 7.45 3.62 10.77
C GLY A 112 6.12 3.77 11.48
N ALA A 113 4.97 3.65 10.79
CA ALA A 113 3.63 3.66 11.39
C ALA A 113 3.35 2.49 12.34
N PHE A 114 4.16 1.43 12.29
CA PHE A 114 4.01 0.22 13.10
C PHE A 114 5.30 -0.05 13.89
N ARG A 115 5.17 -0.25 15.21
CA ARG A 115 6.32 -0.46 16.09
C ARG A 115 7.03 -1.76 15.75
N HIS A 116 8.36 -1.69 15.62
CA HIS A 116 9.24 -2.83 15.35
C HIS A 116 8.89 -3.61 14.06
N ALA A 117 8.30 -2.94 13.07
CA ALA A 117 8.02 -3.54 11.78
C ALA A 117 9.32 -4.07 11.14
N LYS A 118 9.30 -5.36 10.80
CA LYS A 118 10.38 -6.05 10.10
C LYS A 118 9.84 -6.67 8.83
N SER A 119 10.65 -6.59 7.79
CA SER A 119 10.35 -7.17 6.49
C SER A 119 11.10 -8.49 6.35
N VAL A 120 10.47 -9.49 5.74
CA VAL A 120 11.11 -10.72 5.29
C VAL A 120 11.36 -10.64 3.78
N ALA A 121 12.47 -11.22 3.33
CA ALA A 121 12.78 -11.29 1.92
C ALA A 121 11.95 -12.41 1.26
N VAL A 122 11.13 -12.06 0.29
CA VAL A 122 10.34 -13.01 -0.52
C VAL A 122 10.75 -12.97 -2.00
N GLY A 123 11.72 -12.12 -2.32
CA GLY A 123 12.23 -11.90 -3.67
C GLY A 123 12.90 -13.13 -4.29
N SER A 124 12.88 -13.16 -5.62
CA SER A 124 13.44 -14.24 -6.44
C SER A 124 13.59 -13.77 -7.89
N PRO A 125 14.52 -14.30 -8.69
CA PRO A 125 14.59 -14.00 -10.13
C PRO A 125 13.26 -14.26 -10.87
N SER A 126 12.52 -15.30 -10.48
CA SER A 126 11.22 -15.64 -11.05
C SER A 126 10.07 -15.03 -10.26
N GLY A 127 9.21 -14.26 -10.93
CA GLY A 127 8.00 -13.67 -10.36
C GLY A 127 6.98 -14.72 -9.87
N GLU A 128 6.90 -15.88 -10.52
CA GLU A 128 6.08 -16.99 -10.02
C GLU A 128 6.60 -17.52 -8.69
N LYS A 129 7.93 -17.63 -8.53
CA LYS A 129 8.52 -18.03 -7.26
C LYS A 129 8.32 -16.97 -6.17
N VAL A 130 8.33 -15.68 -6.52
CA VAL A 130 7.92 -14.61 -5.57
C VAL A 130 6.49 -14.82 -5.08
N LEU A 131 5.55 -15.13 -5.98
CA LEU A 131 4.16 -15.43 -5.61
C LEU A 131 4.04 -16.64 -4.69
N LYS A 132 4.81 -17.72 -4.96
CA LYS A 132 4.87 -18.89 -4.08
C LYS A 132 5.44 -18.55 -2.71
N ASN A 133 6.50 -17.74 -2.65
CA ASN A 133 7.11 -17.29 -1.39
C ASN A 133 6.14 -16.45 -0.56
N ILE A 134 5.46 -15.47 -1.16
CA ILE A 134 4.44 -14.66 -0.47
C ILE A 134 3.31 -15.56 0.05
N ALA A 135 2.84 -16.52 -0.76
CA ALA A 135 1.79 -17.43 -0.33
C ALA A 135 2.22 -18.34 0.83
N ALA A 136 3.47 -18.79 0.84
CA ALA A 136 4.02 -19.59 1.94
C ALA A 136 4.10 -18.79 3.25
N GLU A 137 4.61 -17.56 3.21
CA GLU A 137 4.64 -16.65 4.37
C GLU A 137 3.23 -16.32 4.88
N MET A 138 2.32 -15.93 3.99
CA MET A 138 0.94 -15.61 4.40
C MET A 138 0.21 -16.84 4.98
N LYS A 139 0.52 -18.04 4.49
CA LYS A 139 0.01 -19.29 5.06
C LYS A 139 0.59 -19.54 6.45
N SER A 140 1.90 -19.34 6.65
CA SER A 140 2.53 -19.53 7.97
C SER A 140 2.03 -18.52 9.01
N TYR A 141 1.63 -17.32 8.58
CA TYR A 141 1.03 -16.31 9.47
C TYR A 141 -0.39 -16.66 9.93
N GLY A 142 -1.07 -17.56 9.21
CA GLY A 142 -2.40 -18.07 9.54
C GLY A 142 -3.57 -17.24 8.97
N PRO A 143 -4.81 -17.80 9.01
CA PRO A 143 -6.01 -17.09 8.58
C PRO A 143 -6.21 -15.76 9.31
N GLY A 144 -6.60 -14.71 8.58
CA GLY A 144 -6.80 -13.35 9.10
C GLY A 144 -5.53 -12.49 9.11
N ALA A 145 -4.37 -13.06 8.83
CA ALA A 145 -3.11 -12.31 8.75
C ALA A 145 -3.13 -11.27 7.63
N ARG A 146 -2.46 -10.13 7.85
CA ARG A 146 -2.36 -9.02 6.91
C ARG A 146 -0.94 -8.50 6.85
N ALA A 147 -0.49 -8.21 5.64
CA ALA A 147 0.86 -7.75 5.39
C ALA A 147 0.87 -6.73 4.24
N VAL A 148 2.04 -6.14 4.02
CA VAL A 148 2.32 -5.25 2.88
C VAL A 148 3.45 -5.86 2.06
N VAL A 149 3.25 -5.92 0.76
CA VAL A 149 4.27 -6.29 -0.22
C VAL A 149 4.92 -5.02 -0.73
N SER A 150 6.25 -4.97 -0.73
CA SER A 150 7.03 -3.87 -1.30
C SER A 150 7.83 -4.37 -2.50
N ILE A 151 7.78 -3.63 -3.60
CA ILE A 151 8.49 -3.93 -4.85
C ILE A 151 9.18 -2.68 -5.41
N ASN A 152 10.16 -2.90 -6.29
CA ASN A 152 10.76 -1.87 -7.12
C ASN A 152 10.57 -2.19 -8.60
N TYR A 153 10.26 -1.20 -9.42
CA TYR A 153 10.17 -1.42 -10.87
C TYR A 153 11.55 -1.63 -11.50
N LYS A 154 11.60 -2.28 -12.68
CA LYS A 154 12.83 -2.45 -13.45
C LYS A 154 13.28 -1.13 -14.06
N GLY A 155 14.60 -0.95 -14.15
CA GLY A 155 15.26 0.19 -14.78
C GLY A 155 15.68 1.27 -13.79
N ARG A 156 16.63 2.13 -14.21
CA ARG A 156 17.20 3.18 -13.35
C ARG A 156 16.21 4.35 -13.22
N GLY A 157 15.94 4.78 -12.00
CA GLY A 157 15.05 5.92 -11.73
C GLY A 157 13.55 5.57 -11.71
N HIS A 158 13.17 4.33 -11.99
CA HIS A 158 11.79 3.90 -11.79
C HIS A 158 11.54 3.64 -10.30
N GLY A 159 10.47 4.23 -9.77
CA GLY A 159 10.12 4.16 -8.35
C GLY A 159 9.75 2.75 -7.86
N GLY A 160 9.17 2.69 -6.67
CA GLY A 160 8.63 1.47 -6.08
C GLY A 160 7.11 1.45 -6.03
N HIS A 161 6.56 0.35 -5.55
CA HIS A 161 5.16 0.25 -5.19
C HIS A 161 4.98 -0.58 -3.94
N VAL A 162 3.98 -0.22 -3.15
CA VAL A 162 3.56 -0.98 -1.96
C VAL A 162 2.06 -1.22 -2.03
N PHE A 163 1.65 -2.45 -1.72
CA PHE A 163 0.25 -2.86 -1.71
C PHE A 163 0.00 -3.90 -0.62
N ASN A 164 -1.26 -4.03 -0.19
CA ASN A 164 -1.63 -4.92 0.90
C ASN A 164 -1.87 -6.35 0.41
N VAL A 165 -1.70 -7.32 1.31
CA VAL A 165 -2.06 -8.71 1.10
C VAL A 165 -2.71 -9.28 2.37
N GLU A 166 -3.76 -10.07 2.21
CA GLU A 166 -4.49 -10.70 3.31
C GLU A 166 -4.59 -12.21 3.12
N ASN A 167 -4.52 -12.96 4.22
CA ASN A 167 -4.92 -14.36 4.25
C ASN A 167 -6.40 -14.45 4.66
N VAL A 168 -7.30 -14.60 3.69
CA VAL A 168 -8.75 -14.68 3.91
C VAL A 168 -9.16 -16.16 3.91
N GLY A 169 -9.27 -16.74 5.11
CA GLY A 169 -9.72 -18.15 5.26
C GLY A 169 -8.82 -19.15 4.52
N GLY A 170 -7.50 -18.93 4.53
CA GLY A 170 -6.52 -19.76 3.82
C GLY A 170 -6.23 -19.33 2.38
N LYS A 171 -6.96 -18.34 1.83
CA LYS A 171 -6.76 -17.82 0.48
C LYS A 171 -6.06 -16.47 0.52
N VAL A 172 -4.93 -16.36 -0.16
CA VAL A 172 -4.19 -15.10 -0.29
C VAL A 172 -4.92 -14.15 -1.23
N GLN A 173 -5.19 -12.94 -0.76
CA GLN A 173 -5.87 -11.87 -1.49
C GLN A 173 -4.94 -10.65 -1.57
N TYR A 174 -4.62 -10.23 -2.79
CA TYR A 174 -3.80 -9.05 -3.04
C TYR A 174 -4.68 -7.84 -3.29
N VAL A 175 -4.38 -6.72 -2.65
CA VAL A 175 -5.23 -5.55 -2.59
C VAL A 175 -4.38 -4.30 -2.76
N ASP A 176 -4.67 -3.53 -3.81
CA ASP A 176 -4.08 -2.22 -4.02
C ASP A 176 -5.06 -1.15 -3.57
N ALA A 177 -4.87 -0.72 -2.33
CA ALA A 177 -5.70 0.29 -1.69
C ALA A 177 -5.47 1.70 -2.27
N GLN A 178 -4.38 1.94 -2.99
CA GLN A 178 -4.18 3.19 -3.70
C GLN A 178 -5.16 3.29 -4.87
N THR A 179 -5.25 2.24 -5.70
CA THR A 179 -6.08 2.25 -6.90
C THR A 179 -7.50 1.74 -6.69
N GLY A 180 -7.82 1.20 -5.51
CA GLY A 180 -9.13 0.64 -5.22
C GLY A 180 -9.35 -0.78 -5.76
N ASN A 181 -8.28 -1.46 -6.19
CA ASN A 181 -8.36 -2.71 -6.94
C ASN A 181 -7.92 -3.93 -6.14
N ARG A 182 -8.46 -5.09 -6.54
CA ARG A 182 -7.91 -6.40 -6.15
C ARG A 182 -7.05 -6.92 -7.29
N TYR A 183 -5.88 -7.46 -6.96
CA TYR A 183 -5.07 -8.15 -7.96
C TYR A 183 -5.41 -9.63 -8.00
N ASN A 184 -5.79 -10.11 -9.17
CA ASN A 184 -5.89 -11.53 -9.45
C ASN A 184 -4.50 -12.10 -9.81
N GLN A 185 -4.43 -13.41 -10.01
CA GLN A 185 -3.17 -14.09 -10.36
C GLN A 185 -2.52 -13.56 -11.65
N ALA A 186 -3.32 -13.25 -12.68
CA ALA A 186 -2.79 -12.72 -13.94
C ALA A 186 -2.21 -11.31 -13.76
N SER A 187 -2.93 -10.43 -13.04
CA SER A 187 -2.45 -9.08 -12.71
C SER A 187 -1.15 -9.13 -11.92
N MET A 188 -1.06 -10.00 -10.91
CA MET A 188 0.18 -10.19 -10.15
C MET A 188 1.34 -10.71 -11.01
N ARG A 189 1.08 -11.67 -11.90
CA ARG A 189 2.10 -12.16 -12.85
C ARG A 189 2.59 -11.04 -13.77
N ASN A 190 1.69 -10.18 -14.24
CA ASN A 190 2.04 -9.04 -15.08
C ASN A 190 2.86 -8.00 -14.31
N LEU A 191 2.50 -7.69 -13.06
CA LEU A 191 3.28 -6.81 -12.19
C LEU A 191 4.73 -7.31 -12.03
N PHE A 192 4.90 -8.61 -11.79
CA PHE A 192 6.25 -9.19 -11.63
C PHE A 192 7.04 -9.34 -12.95
N LYS A 193 6.46 -9.07 -14.12
CA LYS A 193 7.22 -8.93 -15.38
C LYS A 193 8.00 -7.63 -15.42
N ILE A 194 7.49 -6.57 -14.80
CA ILE A 194 8.07 -5.22 -14.81
C ILE A 194 8.77 -4.84 -13.50
N THR A 195 8.87 -5.78 -12.55
CA THR A 195 9.46 -5.58 -11.22
C THR A 195 10.88 -6.13 -11.14
N ASN A 196 11.77 -5.48 -10.40
CA ASN A 196 13.00 -6.09 -9.91
C ASN A 196 12.67 -7.09 -8.80
N ASN A 197 12.28 -8.29 -9.22
CA ASN A 197 11.67 -9.31 -8.35
C ASN A 197 12.56 -9.72 -7.15
N LYS A 198 13.88 -9.59 -7.25
CA LYS A 198 14.83 -9.94 -6.18
C LYS A 198 14.69 -9.04 -4.95
N ASP A 199 14.21 -7.82 -5.13
CA ASP A 199 14.08 -6.82 -4.06
C ASP A 199 12.73 -6.90 -3.34
N THR A 200 11.85 -7.84 -3.74
CA THR A 200 10.52 -7.95 -3.14
C THR A 200 10.60 -8.33 -1.68
N THR A 201 9.92 -7.56 -0.82
CA THR A 201 9.81 -7.85 0.60
C THR A 201 8.35 -7.94 1.05
N LEU A 202 8.14 -8.63 2.17
CA LEU A 202 6.84 -8.77 2.81
C LEU A 202 6.96 -8.30 4.27
N THR A 203 6.04 -7.45 4.72
CA THR A 203 6.03 -6.94 6.10
C THR A 203 4.68 -7.28 6.74
N ARG A 204 4.65 -8.20 7.70
CA ARG A 204 3.44 -8.49 8.47
C ARG A 204 3.07 -7.28 9.33
N THR A 205 1.82 -6.86 9.23
CA THR A 205 1.35 -5.64 9.91
C THR A 205 0.36 -5.94 11.02
N ASP A 206 -0.57 -6.88 10.84
CA ASP A 206 -1.71 -7.13 11.74
C ASP A 206 -1.32 -7.33 13.21
N ASN A 207 -0.16 -7.94 13.45
CA ASN A 207 0.37 -8.26 14.78
C ASN A 207 1.10 -7.09 15.47
N LEU A 208 1.39 -6.01 14.74
CA LEU A 208 2.21 -4.91 15.24
C LEU A 208 1.38 -3.84 15.95
N ARG A 209 1.94 -3.23 17.00
CA ARG A 209 1.36 -2.04 17.63
C ARG A 209 1.50 -0.82 16.72
N ILE A 210 0.49 0.05 16.73
CA ILE A 210 0.56 1.34 16.01
C ILE A 210 1.56 2.26 16.72
N SER A 211 2.32 3.05 15.96
CA SER A 211 3.30 4.01 16.47
C SER A 211 2.79 5.45 16.36
N GLU A 212 3.46 6.40 17.02
CA GLU A 212 3.16 7.83 16.86
C GLU A 212 3.31 8.33 15.42
N ARG A 213 4.16 7.68 14.61
CA ARG A 213 4.37 8.07 13.21
C ARG A 213 3.15 7.81 12.34
N SER A 214 2.13 7.06 12.80
CA SER A 214 0.89 6.87 12.02
C SER A 214 0.22 8.19 11.65
N LYS A 215 0.42 9.25 12.45
CA LYS A 215 -0.11 10.60 12.19
C LYS A 215 0.38 11.25 10.91
N GLU A 216 1.51 10.78 10.39
CA GLU A 216 2.07 11.26 9.13
C GLU A 216 1.35 10.61 7.95
N PHE A 217 0.68 9.46 8.15
CA PHE A 217 0.16 8.65 7.04
C PHE A 217 -1.33 8.77 6.80
N VAL A 218 -2.09 9.10 7.84
CA VAL A 218 -3.55 9.08 7.81
C VAL A 218 -4.17 10.26 8.52
N TRP A 219 -5.42 10.54 8.21
CA TRP A 219 -6.28 11.42 9.00
C TRP A 219 -7.66 10.78 9.19
N GLN A 220 -8.43 11.28 10.16
CA GLN A 220 -9.81 10.86 10.36
C GLN A 220 -10.64 11.22 9.14
N ARG A 221 -11.46 10.27 8.67
CA ARG A 221 -12.47 10.54 7.66
C ARG A 221 -13.55 11.45 8.24
N ASP A 222 -14.15 12.26 7.38
CA ASP A 222 -15.24 13.18 7.73
C ASP A 222 -14.85 14.27 8.74
N ARG A 223 -13.56 14.58 8.93
CA ARG A 223 -13.09 15.65 9.84
C ARG A 223 -13.73 17.02 9.60
N ASN A 224 -14.14 17.29 8.36
CA ASN A 224 -14.76 18.55 7.95
C ASN A 224 -16.30 18.55 8.06
N LYS A 225 -16.94 17.41 8.40
CA LYS A 225 -18.39 17.31 8.63
C LYS A 225 -18.81 17.62 10.07
N ARG A 226 -17.85 18.01 10.93
CA ARG A 226 -18.08 18.43 12.32
C ARG A 226 -18.07 19.95 12.50
N LYS A 227 -18.30 20.71 11.43
CA LYS A 227 -18.57 22.15 11.50
C LYS A 227 -20.04 22.39 11.24
#